data_AF-D5G3C7-F1
#
_entry.id   AF-D5G3C7-F1
#
_cell.length_a   1.000
_cell.length_b   1.000
_cell.length_c   1.000
_cell.angle_alpha   90.00
_cell.angle_beta   90.00
_cell.angle_gamma   90.00
#
_symmetry.space_group_name_H-M   'P 1'
#
loop_
_entity.id
_entity.type
_entity.pdbx_description
1 polymer ?
#
loop_
_entity_poly.entity_id
_entity_poly.type
_entity_poly.pdbx_seq_one_letter_code
_entity_poly.pdbx_strand_id
1 'polypeptide(L)'
;RTAQGPVRGRKHPTEDIYTFYNIPYATAPTGQDKFKAPLPPPVWLEPSDAVDEHVICPQPTFPGDLMPTNVVTKENCLIANVFVPNTKEKNLSVVVYVHGGAFIMGWGEMFKARQFM
;
A
#
# COMPACT_ATOMS: atom_id res chain seq x y z
N ARG A 1 -3.96 12.43 10.07
CA ARG A 1 -4.37 11.44 11.10
C ARG A 1 -5.46 10.59 10.49
N THR A 2 -5.39 9.26 10.61
CA THR A 2 -6.44 8.34 10.14
C THR A 2 -7.35 7.93 11.31
N ALA A 3 -8.39 7.13 11.04
CA ALA A 3 -9.23 6.55 12.09
C ALA A 3 -8.44 5.55 12.96
N GLN A 4 -7.45 4.87 12.38
CA GLN A 4 -6.59 3.89 13.04
C GLN A 4 -5.51 4.52 13.91
N GLY A 5 -5.05 5.74 13.57
CA GLY A 5 -4.04 6.45 14.34
C GLY A 5 -3.27 7.51 13.53
N PRO A 6 -2.27 8.17 14.13
CA PRO A 6 -1.37 9.07 13.42
C PRO A 6 -0.43 8.31 12.46
N VAL A 7 -0.22 8.83 11.24
CA VAL A 7 0.69 8.24 10.25
C VAL A 7 1.72 9.28 9.85
N ARG A 8 3.00 8.87 9.79
CA ARG A 8 4.11 9.71 9.35
C ARG A 8 4.54 9.31 7.94
N GLY A 9 4.24 10.17 6.96
CA GLY A 9 4.75 10.06 5.59
C GLY A 9 6.07 10.80 5.39
N ARG A 10 6.55 10.83 4.15
CA ARG A 10 7.82 11.50 3.77
C ARG A 10 7.63 12.36 2.53
N LYS A 11 8.42 13.43 2.39
CA LYS A 11 8.54 14.12 1.10
C LYS A 11 9.30 13.20 0.14
N HIS A 12 8.80 13.02 -1.08
CA HIS A 12 9.51 12.25 -2.10
C HIS A 12 10.83 12.95 -2.45
N PRO A 13 11.94 12.22 -2.66
CA PRO A 13 13.26 12.82 -2.87
C PRO A 13 13.36 13.66 -4.14
N THR A 14 12.58 13.35 -5.18
CA THR A 14 12.68 13.96 -6.51
C THR A 14 11.37 14.52 -7.05
N GLU A 15 10.25 14.25 -6.40
CA GLU A 15 8.92 14.66 -6.86
C GLU A 15 8.31 15.57 -5.79
N ASP A 16 7.52 16.58 -6.19
CA ASP A 16 6.92 17.51 -5.23
C ASP A 16 5.62 16.93 -4.64
N ILE A 17 5.76 15.77 -4.01
CA ILE A 17 4.69 14.99 -3.40
C ILE A 17 5.10 14.51 -2.01
N TYR A 18 4.10 14.22 -1.19
CA TYR A 18 4.23 13.44 0.04
C TYR A 18 3.77 12.01 -0.22
N THR A 19 4.56 11.05 0.26
CA THR A 19 4.28 9.63 0.14
C THR A 19 3.98 9.02 1.50
N PHE A 20 3.03 8.10 1.50
CA PHE A 20 2.67 7.29 2.63
C PHE A 20 2.50 5.86 2.16
N TYR A 21 3.51 5.04 2.40
CA TYR A 21 3.51 3.64 1.95
C TYR A 21 2.98 2.71 3.06
N ASN A 22 2.46 1.58 2.63
CA ASN A 22 2.14 0.42 3.46
C ASN A 22 1.17 0.71 4.63
N ILE A 23 0.20 1.61 4.44
CA ILE A 23 -0.83 1.87 5.46
C ILE A 23 -1.81 0.69 5.47
N PRO A 24 -2.01 -0.04 6.59
CA PRO A 24 -2.96 -1.14 6.65
C PRO A 24 -4.39 -0.60 6.59
N TYR A 25 -5.15 -1.02 5.56
CA TYR A 25 -6.58 -0.70 5.44
C TYR A 25 -7.46 -1.79 6.03
N ALA A 26 -6.93 -3.01 6.19
CA ALA A 26 -7.57 -4.14 6.84
C ALA A 26 -6.51 -5.08 7.43
N THR A 27 -6.95 -6.06 8.22
CA THR A 27 -6.11 -7.17 8.65
C THR A 27 -6.42 -8.39 7.80
N ALA A 28 -5.41 -8.99 7.17
CA ALA A 28 -5.61 -10.19 6.36
C ALA A 28 -6.10 -11.35 7.23
N PRO A 29 -7.13 -12.08 6.79
CA PRO A 29 -7.62 -13.23 7.53
C PRO A 29 -6.65 -14.42 7.30
N THR A 30 -6.00 -14.87 8.37
CA THR A 30 -5.01 -15.96 8.36
C THR A 30 -5.45 -17.12 9.25
N GLY A 31 -4.75 -18.25 9.19
CA GLY A 31 -5.05 -19.42 10.02
C GLY A 31 -6.48 -19.94 9.83
N GLN A 32 -7.25 -20.02 10.92
CA GLN A 32 -8.65 -20.49 10.88
C GLN A 32 -9.61 -19.56 10.15
N ASP A 33 -9.23 -18.29 9.97
CA ASP A 33 -10.03 -17.31 9.24
C ASP A 33 -9.67 -17.23 7.76
N LYS A 34 -8.64 -17.97 7.32
CA LYS A 34 -8.23 -17.98 5.91
C LYS A 34 -9.43 -18.22 4.99
N PHE A 35 -9.52 -17.42 3.93
CA PHE A 35 -10.62 -17.40 2.95
C PHE A 35 -11.94 -16.75 3.42
N LYS A 36 -11.97 -16.12 4.60
CA LYS A 36 -13.08 -15.24 5.01
C LYS A 36 -12.86 -13.80 4.52
N ALA A 37 -13.83 -12.94 4.78
CA ALA A 37 -13.71 -11.50 4.54
C ALA A 37 -12.60 -10.87 5.41
N PRO A 38 -12.01 -9.72 5.00
CA PRO A 38 -11.01 -9.02 5.78
C PRO A 38 -11.49 -8.63 7.18
N LEU A 39 -10.58 -8.69 8.15
CA LEU A 39 -10.82 -8.24 9.52
C LEU A 39 -10.54 -6.72 9.63
N PRO A 40 -11.05 -6.04 10.68
CA PRO A 40 -10.75 -4.64 10.92
C PRO A 40 -9.24 -4.33 10.91
N PRO A 41 -8.82 -3.15 10.43
CA PRO A 41 -7.42 -2.77 10.46
C PRO A 41 -6.91 -2.62 11.90
N PRO A 42 -5.60 -2.79 12.13
CA PRO A 42 -5.01 -2.51 13.44
C PRO A 42 -5.17 -1.02 13.80
N VAL A 43 -5.22 -0.74 15.09
CA VAL A 43 -5.23 0.62 15.65
C VAL A 43 -3.94 0.88 16.41
N TRP A 44 -3.45 2.12 16.39
CA TRP A 44 -2.22 2.51 17.05
C TRP A 44 -2.32 3.91 17.67
N LEU A 45 -1.64 4.09 18.80
CA LEU A 45 -1.60 5.36 19.54
C LEU A 45 -0.48 6.26 19.05
N GLU A 46 0.70 5.69 18.83
CA GLU A 46 1.91 6.40 18.41
C GLU A 46 2.03 6.48 16.89
N PRO A 47 2.67 7.52 16.33
CA PRO A 47 2.83 7.66 14.88
C PRO A 47 3.45 6.42 14.22
N SER A 48 2.70 5.79 13.31
CA SER A 48 3.22 4.72 12.46
C SER A 48 3.98 5.32 11.28
N ASP A 49 5.22 4.86 11.05
CA ASP A 49 6.03 5.28 9.91
C ASP A 49 5.55 4.58 8.62
N ALA A 50 5.11 5.36 7.64
CA ALA A 50 4.59 4.89 6.36
C ALA A 50 5.71 4.83 5.31
N VAL A 51 6.53 3.80 5.38
CA VAL A 51 7.71 3.57 4.53
C VAL A 51 7.48 2.40 3.58
N ASP A 52 8.15 2.45 2.42
CA ASP A 52 8.04 1.41 1.42
C ASP A 52 8.86 0.17 1.83
N GLU A 53 8.18 -0.77 2.49
CA GLU A 53 8.71 -2.11 2.79
C GLU A 53 8.56 -3.10 1.62
N HIS A 54 8.12 -2.64 0.43
CA HIS A 54 7.96 -3.46 -0.76
C HIS A 54 7.05 -4.69 -0.54
N VAL A 55 5.99 -4.52 0.25
CA VAL A 55 5.12 -5.63 0.65
C VAL A 55 4.21 -6.04 -0.50
N ILE A 56 4.17 -7.34 -0.77
CA ILE A 56 3.24 -7.97 -1.72
C ILE A 56 2.47 -9.11 -1.06
N CYS A 57 1.29 -9.42 -1.62
CA CYS A 57 0.53 -10.61 -1.23
C CYS A 57 1.20 -11.90 -1.74
N PRO A 58 0.98 -13.04 -1.08
CA PRO A 58 1.45 -14.33 -1.57
C PRO A 58 0.89 -14.61 -2.98
N GLN A 59 1.80 -14.82 -3.92
CA GLN A 59 1.51 -15.04 -5.33
C GLN A 59 2.60 -15.93 -5.95
N PRO A 60 2.30 -16.68 -7.02
CA PRO A 60 3.31 -17.47 -7.74
C PRO A 60 4.39 -16.56 -8.34
N THR A 61 5.60 -17.12 -8.50
CA THR A 61 6.67 -16.52 -9.30
C THR A 61 6.77 -17.26 -10.61
N PHE A 62 6.77 -16.53 -11.73
CA PHE A 62 6.93 -17.09 -13.07
C PHE A 62 8.32 -16.80 -13.65
N PRO A 63 8.87 -17.70 -14.48
CA PRO A 63 10.07 -17.39 -15.26
C PRO A 63 9.83 -16.15 -16.13
N GLY A 64 10.67 -15.13 -15.97
CA GLY A 64 10.55 -13.86 -16.70
C GLY A 64 9.66 -12.81 -16.01
N ASP A 65 9.19 -13.06 -14.79
CA ASP A 65 8.50 -12.02 -14.01
C ASP A 65 9.42 -10.81 -13.80
N LEU A 66 8.84 -9.62 -14.02
CA LEU A 66 9.49 -8.33 -13.80
C LEU A 66 9.39 -7.86 -12.35
N MET A 67 9.22 -8.80 -11.41
CA MET A 67 9.08 -8.49 -10.01
C MET A 67 10.39 -7.90 -9.46
N PRO A 68 10.35 -6.79 -8.71
CA PRO A 68 11.55 -6.24 -8.08
C PRO A 68 12.22 -7.28 -7.18
N THR A 69 13.55 -7.27 -7.13
CA THR A 69 14.33 -8.24 -6.34
C THR A 69 14.18 -8.07 -4.83
N ASN A 70 13.62 -6.95 -4.39
CA ASN A 70 13.50 -6.56 -2.99
C ASN A 70 12.06 -6.63 -2.45
N VAL A 71 11.14 -7.30 -3.15
CA VAL A 71 9.79 -7.51 -2.63
C VAL A 71 9.79 -8.37 -1.37
N VAL A 72 8.85 -8.08 -0.47
CA VAL A 72 8.63 -8.82 0.77
C VAL A 72 7.24 -9.42 0.75
N THR A 73 7.15 -10.73 0.56
CA THR A 73 5.88 -11.45 0.60
C THR A 73 5.39 -11.60 2.04
N LYS A 74 4.19 -11.09 2.36
CA LYS A 74 3.54 -11.24 3.67
C LYS A 74 2.09 -11.69 3.48
N GLU A 75 1.58 -12.60 4.33
CA GLU A 75 0.12 -12.90 4.33
C GLU A 75 -0.70 -11.67 4.72
N ASN A 76 -0.20 -10.87 5.67
CA ASN A 76 -0.82 -9.59 6.03
C ASN A 76 -0.38 -8.47 5.07
N CYS A 77 -0.90 -8.52 3.84
CA CYS A 77 -0.58 -7.62 2.73
C CYS A 77 -1.70 -6.62 2.39
N LEU A 78 -2.75 -6.51 3.21
CA LEU A 78 -3.89 -5.60 2.97
C LEU A 78 -3.53 -4.16 3.32
N ILE A 79 -2.66 -3.59 2.49
CA ILE A 79 -2.08 -2.26 2.63
C ILE A 79 -2.45 -1.35 1.46
N ALA A 80 -2.42 -0.05 1.70
CA ALA A 80 -2.59 0.98 0.69
C ALA A 80 -1.44 1.98 0.75
N ASN A 81 -1.07 2.48 -0.43
CA ASN A 81 -0.14 3.58 -0.60
C ASN A 81 -0.91 4.84 -0.95
N VAL A 82 -0.53 5.98 -0.39
CA VAL A 82 -1.17 7.27 -0.62
C VAL A 82 -0.12 8.27 -1.05
N PHE A 83 -0.40 8.95 -2.15
CA PHE A 83 0.44 9.97 -2.76
C PHE A 83 -0.34 11.28 -2.81
N VAL A 84 0.24 12.34 -2.26
CA VAL A 84 -0.43 13.64 -2.14
C VAL A 84 0.49 14.71 -2.71
N PRO A 85 0.03 15.57 -3.63
CA PRO A 85 0.86 16.68 -4.09
C PRO A 85 1.20 17.62 -2.93
N ASN A 86 2.39 18.22 -2.96
CA ASN A 86 2.81 19.22 -1.97
C ASN A 86 2.05 20.53 -2.21
N THR A 87 0.81 20.57 -1.74
CA THR A 87 -0.08 21.73 -1.85
C THR A 87 -0.79 22.00 -0.53
N LYS A 88 -1.27 23.25 -0.37
CA LYS A 88 -2.16 23.65 0.72
C LYS A 88 -3.63 23.49 0.37
N GLU A 89 -3.94 23.21 -0.89
CA GLU A 89 -5.30 22.91 -1.35
C GLU A 89 -5.87 21.70 -0.62
N LYS A 90 -7.16 21.76 -0.34
CA LYS A 90 -7.90 20.71 0.36
C LYS A 90 -8.98 20.17 -0.57
N ASN A 91 -9.49 18.98 -0.26
CA ASN A 91 -10.55 18.32 -1.02
C ASN A 91 -10.19 18.10 -2.50
N LEU A 92 -8.93 17.72 -2.74
CA LEU A 92 -8.46 17.31 -4.06
C LEU A 92 -9.23 16.07 -4.55
N SER A 93 -9.39 15.95 -5.86
CA SER A 93 -9.88 14.72 -6.49
C SER A 93 -9.00 13.53 -6.12
N VAL A 94 -9.62 12.40 -5.80
CA VAL A 94 -8.90 11.17 -5.45
C VAL A 94 -9.04 10.16 -6.57
N VAL A 95 -7.91 9.64 -7.04
CA VAL A 95 -7.85 8.49 -7.94
C VAL A 95 -7.47 7.28 -7.11
N VAL A 96 -8.27 6.22 -7.18
CA VAL A 96 -7.99 4.93 -6.54
C VAL A 96 -7.60 3.94 -7.62
N TYR A 97 -6.34 3.50 -7.60
CA TYR A 97 -5.82 2.49 -8.51
C TYR A 97 -5.85 1.12 -7.85
N VAL A 98 -6.38 0.12 -8.58
CA VAL A 98 -6.35 -1.29 -8.20
C VAL A 98 -5.59 -2.02 -9.29
N HIS A 99 -4.53 -2.73 -8.90
CA HIS A 99 -3.67 -3.39 -9.87
C HIS A 99 -4.36 -4.54 -10.59
N GLY A 100 -3.93 -4.81 -11.83
CA GLY A 100 -4.30 -6.01 -12.58
C GLY A 100 -3.51 -7.24 -12.12
N GLY A 101 -3.43 -8.25 -12.99
CA GLY A 101 -2.72 -9.51 -12.71
C GLY A 101 -3.63 -10.73 -12.59
N ALA A 102 -4.78 -10.71 -13.27
CA ALA A 102 -5.69 -11.85 -13.45
C ALA A 102 -6.12 -12.55 -12.14
N PHE A 103 -6.18 -11.80 -11.04
CA PHE A 103 -6.49 -12.31 -9.68
C PHE A 103 -5.49 -13.31 -9.11
N ILE A 104 -4.34 -13.51 -9.76
CA ILE A 104 -3.30 -14.45 -9.32
C ILE A 104 -2.01 -13.74 -8.89
N MET A 105 -1.79 -12.51 -9.35
CA MET A 105 -0.56 -11.74 -9.09
C MET A 105 -0.82 -10.23 -9.10
N GLY A 106 0.21 -9.47 -8.76
CA GLY A 106 0.26 -8.02 -8.77
C GLY A 106 0.40 -7.39 -7.38
N TRP A 107 0.67 -6.09 -7.36
CA TRP A 107 0.78 -5.27 -6.15
C TRP A 107 0.53 -3.78 -6.47
N GLY A 108 0.32 -2.98 -5.41
CA GLY A 108 -0.06 -1.56 -5.55
C GLY A 108 0.95 -0.70 -6.32
N GLU A 109 2.25 -1.03 -6.26
CA GLU A 109 3.34 -0.27 -6.92
C GLU A 109 3.75 -0.83 -8.29
N MET A 110 2.90 -1.63 -8.95
CA MET A 110 3.17 -2.03 -10.34
C MET A 110 3.23 -0.83 -11.30
N PHE A 111 2.50 0.24 -10.98
CA PHE A 111 2.65 1.54 -11.62
C PHE A 111 3.08 2.57 -10.58
N LYS A 112 3.91 3.51 -11.01
CA LYS A 112 4.39 4.61 -10.18
C LYS A 112 3.30 5.67 -10.10
N ALA A 113 3.16 6.29 -8.93
CA ALA A 113 2.19 7.36 -8.68
C ALA A 113 2.19 8.46 -9.76
N ARG A 114 3.36 8.86 -10.25
CA ARG A 114 3.55 9.83 -11.35
C ARG A 114 2.88 9.47 -12.68
N GLN A 115 2.42 8.23 -12.86
CA GLN A 115 1.67 7.83 -14.05
C GLN A 115 0.20 8.24 -13.96
N PHE A 116 -0.25 8.71 -12.80
CA PHE A 116 -1.62 9.12 -12.50
C PHE A 116 -1.73 10.60 -12.07
N MET A 117 -0.61 11.32 -11.97
CA MET A 117 -0.50 12.75 -11.63
C MET A 117 0.10 13.50 -12.81
#